data_AF-C1AA89-F1
#
_entry.id   AF-C1AA89-F1
#
_cell.length_a   1.000
_cell.length_b   1.000
_cell.length_c   1.000
_cell.angle_alpha   90.00
_cell.angle_beta   90.00
_cell.angle_gamma   90.00
#
_symmetry.space_group_name_H-M   'P 1'
#
loop_
_entity.id
_entity.type
_entity.pdbx_description
1 polymer ?
#
loop_
_entity_poly.entity_id
_entity_poly.type
_entity_poly.pdbx_seq_one_letter_code
_entity_poly.pdbx_strand_id
1 'polypeptide(L)'
;MRLSAGYLFSLKSVTGVTPQPGLALLNCLVLLRSRPLYIALTVALVAGASPMQSQELNGTAGAAKTEPTLESRKPFAAFSASAERLRESIVEKARGSVGTKYKLGASKPGVGFDCSGLVRYVMGALDMVLPRTAQSQSKVGTEVPKDVAALQPGDVLTFGRGKRISHVGIYVGDGKMIHASTSKRRVIETSLDRRSSLIRQWQGVRRYVDGSTKAFSDSILAFADSIK
;
A
#
# COMPACT_ATOMS: atom_id res chain seq x y z
N MET A 1 32.62 68.53 1.40
CA MET A 1 32.99 67.69 0.24
C MET A 1 31.68 67.32 -0.47
N ARG A 2 31.36 67.94 -1.62
CA ARG A 2 31.39 67.34 -2.98
C ARG A 2 30.72 65.95 -3.02
N LEU A 3 29.77 65.57 -3.87
CA LEU A 3 29.20 66.08 -5.13
C LEU A 3 27.89 65.31 -5.43
N SER A 4 27.09 65.88 -6.32
CA SER A 4 25.84 65.40 -6.94
C SER A 4 26.02 64.23 -7.92
N ALA A 5 24.95 63.41 -8.11
CA ALA A 5 24.45 62.77 -9.35
C ALA A 5 23.65 61.49 -8.98
N GLY A 6 22.41 61.21 -9.37
CA GLY A 6 21.63 61.65 -10.52
C GLY A 6 21.55 60.53 -11.58
N TYR A 7 20.33 60.23 -12.06
CA TYR A 7 19.90 59.35 -13.19
C TYR A 7 19.39 57.93 -12.86
N LEU A 8 18.29 57.44 -13.44
CA LEU A 8 17.09 58.02 -14.04
C LEU A 8 16.12 56.84 -14.28
N PHE A 9 14.87 57.00 -13.88
CA PHE A 9 13.79 56.02 -14.06
C PHE A 9 13.17 56.24 -15.45
N SER A 10 13.17 55.22 -16.31
CA SER A 10 12.58 55.28 -17.66
C SER A 10 11.50 54.20 -17.80
N LEU A 11 10.25 54.59 -17.59
CA LEU A 11 9.09 53.82 -18.04
C LEU A 11 8.34 54.67 -19.06
N LYS A 12 8.46 54.29 -20.33
CA LYS A 12 7.63 54.83 -21.41
C LYS A 12 6.23 54.22 -21.31
N SER A 13 5.26 55.12 -21.20
CA SER A 13 3.85 54.89 -21.46
C SER A 13 3.63 54.60 -22.95
N VAL A 14 2.81 53.60 -23.25
CA VAL A 14 2.15 53.45 -24.56
C VAL A 14 0.65 53.40 -24.28
N THR A 15 -0.04 54.47 -24.66
CA THR A 15 -1.48 54.61 -24.59
C THR A 15 -2.11 54.26 -25.94
N GLY A 16 -3.09 53.35 -25.89
CA GLY A 16 -4.36 53.46 -26.62
C GLY A 16 -4.40 53.08 -28.09
N VAL A 17 -5.18 52.04 -28.43
CA VAL A 17 -6.19 52.06 -29.51
C VAL A 17 -7.34 51.11 -29.11
N THR A 18 -8.56 51.56 -29.40
CA THR A 18 -9.90 51.08 -29.04
C THR A 18 -10.44 49.92 -29.90
N PRO A 19 -11.60 49.30 -29.54
CA PRO A 19 -12.18 48.14 -30.21
C PRO A 19 -13.34 48.49 -31.17
N GLN A 20 -13.61 47.66 -32.19
CA GLN A 20 -14.94 47.54 -32.85
C GLN A 20 -15.13 46.15 -33.52
N PRO A 21 -16.39 45.65 -33.62
CA PRO A 21 -16.81 44.41 -34.29
C PRO A 21 -17.45 44.66 -35.67
N GLY A 22 -17.52 43.66 -36.56
CA GLY A 22 -18.35 43.76 -37.77
C GLY A 22 -18.15 42.72 -38.87
N LEU A 23 -19.13 41.82 -38.97
CA LEU A 23 -19.83 41.29 -40.16
C LEU A 23 -19.11 40.95 -41.49
N ALA A 24 -19.35 39.67 -41.88
CA ALA A 24 -19.92 39.20 -43.16
C ALA A 24 -19.03 39.27 -44.43
N LEU A 25 -18.97 38.28 -45.33
CA LEU A 25 -20.04 37.54 -46.01
C LEU A 25 -19.52 36.19 -46.58
N LEU A 26 -20.46 35.23 -46.62
CA LEU A 26 -20.72 34.18 -47.62
C LEU A 26 -19.57 33.68 -48.53
N ASN A 27 -19.34 32.37 -48.49
CA ASN A 27 -19.62 31.56 -49.68
C ASN A 27 -20.12 30.14 -49.32
N CYS A 28 -21.15 29.75 -50.06
CA CYS A 28 -22.05 28.62 -49.88
C CYS A 28 -21.79 27.59 -50.98
N LEU A 29 -21.63 26.31 -50.64
CA LEU A 29 -22.08 25.14 -51.44
C LEU A 29 -21.79 23.86 -50.63
N VAL A 30 -22.78 23.25 -49.95
CA VAL A 30 -23.56 22.08 -50.43
C VAL A 30 -22.63 20.92 -50.81
N LEU A 31 -22.61 19.81 -50.05
CA LEU A 31 -23.50 18.68 -50.30
C LEU A 31 -23.82 17.83 -49.06
N LEU A 32 -25.10 17.47 -49.02
CA LEU A 32 -25.82 16.61 -48.10
C LEU A 32 -25.25 15.19 -48.00
N ARG A 33 -25.36 14.58 -46.80
CA ARG A 33 -25.89 13.21 -46.66
C ARG A 33 -26.52 12.97 -45.28
N SER A 34 -27.80 13.35 -45.22
CA SER A 34 -28.94 12.65 -44.61
C SER A 34 -28.69 11.56 -43.55
N ARG A 35 -29.19 11.82 -42.33
CA ARG A 35 -29.67 10.82 -41.35
C ARG A 35 -31.11 10.40 -41.70
N PRO A 36 -31.52 9.16 -41.38
CA PRO A 36 -32.58 8.99 -40.36
C PRO A 36 -32.30 7.78 -39.45
N LEU A 37 -32.37 7.91 -38.12
CA LEU A 37 -33.55 7.64 -37.27
C LEU A 37 -34.30 6.34 -37.63
N TYR A 38 -34.10 5.28 -36.83
CA TYR A 38 -35.07 4.20 -36.67
C TYR A 38 -35.26 3.88 -35.18
N ILE A 39 -36.53 3.82 -34.81
CA ILE A 39 -37.10 3.65 -33.48
C ILE A 39 -37.34 2.15 -33.24
N ALA A 40 -37.05 1.72 -32.00
CA ALA A 40 -37.57 0.59 -31.21
C ALA A 40 -38.21 -0.63 -31.88
N LEU A 41 -37.75 -1.85 -31.53
CA LEU A 41 -38.65 -3.02 -31.36
C LEU A 41 -38.02 -4.16 -30.52
N THR A 42 -38.61 -4.38 -29.34
CA THR A 42 -38.80 -5.65 -28.59
C THR A 42 -37.67 -6.68 -28.45
N VAL A 43 -37.23 -6.91 -27.21
CA VAL A 43 -36.89 -8.27 -26.73
C VAL A 43 -37.66 -8.51 -25.43
N ALA A 44 -38.79 -9.21 -25.55
CA ALA A 44 -39.52 -9.79 -24.44
C ALA A 44 -39.93 -11.22 -24.81
N LEU A 45 -39.88 -12.09 -23.80
CA LEU A 45 -40.28 -13.50 -23.76
C LEU A 45 -39.39 -14.54 -24.47
N VAL A 46 -38.64 -15.28 -23.65
CA VAL A 46 -38.74 -16.76 -23.66
C VAL A 46 -38.95 -17.21 -22.22
N ALA A 47 -40.19 -17.57 -21.91
CA ALA A 47 -40.53 -18.48 -20.84
C ALA A 47 -40.19 -19.90 -21.31
N GLY A 48 -39.31 -20.59 -20.60
CA GLY A 48 -38.96 -21.99 -20.85
C GLY A 48 -38.96 -22.74 -19.54
N ALA A 49 -40.17 -23.07 -19.06
CA ALA A 49 -40.36 -24.15 -18.11
C ALA A 49 -40.14 -25.48 -18.84
N SER A 50 -39.29 -26.34 -18.31
CA SER A 50 -39.16 -27.74 -18.71
C SER A 50 -38.54 -28.56 -17.56
N PRO A 51 -38.81 -29.87 -17.53
CA PRO A 51 -39.44 -30.49 -16.38
C PRO A 51 -38.45 -31.08 -15.38
N MET A 52 -38.94 -31.14 -14.15
CA MET A 52 -38.47 -32.01 -13.08
C MET A 52 -38.63 -33.47 -13.52
N GLN A 53 -37.56 -34.08 -14.04
CA GLN A 53 -37.49 -35.52 -14.29
C GLN A 53 -36.83 -36.18 -13.08
N SER A 54 -37.63 -36.89 -12.30
CA SER A 54 -37.17 -37.89 -11.35
C SER A 54 -36.42 -39.00 -12.10
N GLN A 55 -35.22 -39.34 -11.63
CA GLN A 55 -34.66 -40.67 -11.85
C GLN A 55 -34.40 -41.32 -10.49
N GLU A 56 -35.09 -42.43 -10.31
CA GLU A 56 -35.01 -43.34 -9.19
C GLU A 56 -33.64 -44.02 -9.07
N LEU A 57 -33.42 -44.46 -7.84
CA LEU A 57 -32.29 -45.20 -7.31
C LEU A 57 -32.08 -46.55 -8.01
N ASN A 58 -30.84 -46.79 -8.45
CA ASN A 58 -30.21 -48.10 -8.50
C ASN A 58 -28.70 -47.78 -8.46
N GLY A 59 -27.93 -48.07 -7.42
CA GLY A 59 -27.82 -49.34 -6.74
C GLY A 59 -26.36 -49.78 -6.87
N THR A 60 -25.67 -49.81 -5.74
CA THR A 60 -24.42 -50.54 -5.42
C THR A 60 -23.05 -50.08 -5.94
N ALA A 61 -22.16 -50.01 -4.94
CA ALA A 61 -20.74 -50.33 -4.95
C ALA A 61 -19.78 -49.28 -5.53
N GLY A 62 -19.24 -48.46 -4.62
CA GLY A 62 -18.05 -47.69 -4.89
C GLY A 62 -17.86 -46.55 -3.90
N ALA A 63 -17.79 -46.84 -2.60
CA ALA A 63 -17.14 -45.94 -1.66
C ALA A 63 -15.65 -45.87 -2.03
N ALA A 64 -15.32 -45.16 -3.11
CA ALA A 64 -13.99 -44.65 -3.33
C ALA A 64 -13.78 -43.59 -2.25
N LYS A 65 -13.33 -44.04 -1.09
CA LYS A 65 -12.55 -43.22 -0.18
C LYS A 65 -11.39 -42.70 -1.03
N THR A 66 -11.53 -41.51 -1.60
CA THR A 66 -10.39 -40.77 -2.10
C THR A 66 -9.58 -40.42 -0.86
N GLU A 67 -8.73 -41.36 -0.45
CA GLU A 67 -7.63 -41.13 0.47
C GLU A 67 -6.95 -39.84 -0.01
N PRO A 68 -6.87 -38.79 0.82
CA PRO A 68 -6.20 -37.57 0.42
C PRO A 68 -4.72 -37.92 0.23
N THR A 69 -4.31 -38.04 -1.04
CA THR A 69 -2.92 -38.24 -1.45
C THR A 69 -2.05 -37.20 -0.74
N LEU A 70 -0.88 -37.62 -0.24
CA LEU A 70 0.05 -36.79 0.55
C LEU A 70 0.41 -35.45 -0.11
N GLU A 71 0.30 -35.34 -1.44
CA GLU A 71 0.43 -34.08 -2.19
C GLU A 71 -0.63 -33.02 -1.83
N SER A 72 -1.84 -33.44 -1.45
CA SER A 72 -2.95 -32.56 -1.02
C SER A 72 -2.80 -32.03 0.41
N ARG A 73 -1.86 -32.54 1.20
CA ARG A 73 -1.67 -32.20 2.62
C ARG A 73 -0.34 -31.49 2.83
N LYS A 74 -0.13 -30.34 2.17
CA LYS A 74 0.93 -29.39 2.55
C LYS A 74 0.35 -28.27 3.41
N PRO A 75 -0.09 -28.53 4.66
CA PRO A 75 -0.69 -27.51 5.53
C PRO A 75 0.26 -26.31 5.75
N PHE A 76 1.57 -26.56 5.72
CA PHE A 76 2.60 -25.54 5.80
C PHE A 76 2.68 -24.63 4.57
N ALA A 77 2.36 -25.13 3.38
CA ALA A 77 2.28 -24.30 2.18
C ALA A 77 1.10 -23.32 2.26
N ALA A 78 -0.06 -23.78 2.74
CA ALA A 78 -1.22 -22.93 2.98
C ALA A 78 -0.94 -21.86 4.05
N PHE A 79 -0.23 -22.23 5.12
CA PHE A 79 0.20 -21.28 6.15
C PHE A 79 1.17 -20.22 5.60
N SER A 80 2.22 -20.63 4.88
CA SER A 80 3.17 -19.70 4.24
C SER A 80 2.47 -18.73 3.28
N ALA A 81 1.57 -19.25 2.44
CA ALA A 81 0.77 -18.44 1.53
C ALA A 81 -0.21 -17.50 2.28
N SER A 82 -0.63 -17.85 3.48
CA SER A 82 -1.44 -16.95 4.32
C SER A 82 -0.59 -15.82 4.91
N ALA A 83 0.62 -16.14 5.40
CA ALA A 83 1.57 -15.13 5.86
C ALA A 83 1.99 -14.15 4.76
N GLU A 84 2.12 -14.63 3.52
CA GLU A 84 2.37 -13.76 2.36
C GLU A 84 1.23 -12.79 2.09
N ARG A 85 -0.03 -13.26 2.08
CA ARG A 85 -1.21 -12.39 1.94
C ARG A 85 -1.33 -11.34 3.05
N LEU A 86 -0.98 -11.71 4.29
CA LEU A 86 -0.95 -10.77 5.42
C LEU A 86 0.12 -9.68 5.20
N ARG A 87 1.30 -10.05 4.70
CA ARG A 87 2.36 -9.10 4.33
C ARG A 87 1.96 -8.18 3.19
N GLU A 88 1.29 -8.70 2.16
CA GLU A 88 0.73 -7.89 1.07
C GLU A 88 -0.29 -6.87 1.60
N SER A 89 -1.17 -7.29 2.52
CA SER A 89 -2.15 -6.42 3.17
C SER A 89 -1.48 -5.29 3.98
N ILE A 90 -0.38 -5.61 4.69
CA ILE A 90 0.46 -4.60 5.37
C ILE A 90 0.99 -3.57 4.36
N VAL A 91 1.53 -4.04 3.24
CA VAL A 91 2.13 -3.19 2.20
C VAL A 91 1.08 -2.29 1.55
N GLU A 92 -0.07 -2.85 1.18
CA GLU A 92 -1.18 -2.11 0.59
C GLU A 92 -1.64 -0.99 1.53
N LYS A 93 -1.83 -1.31 2.82
CA LYS A 93 -2.27 -0.32 3.81
C LYS A 93 -1.20 0.73 4.10
N ALA A 94 0.08 0.36 4.06
CA ALA A 94 1.18 1.30 4.15
C ALA A 94 1.20 2.25 2.94
N ARG A 95 1.04 1.72 1.72
CA ARG A 95 0.95 2.50 0.46
C ARG A 95 -0.24 3.45 0.47
N GLY A 96 -1.41 2.99 0.93
CA GLY A 96 -2.60 3.83 1.10
C GLY A 96 -2.42 4.97 2.10
N SER A 97 -1.41 4.90 2.97
CA SER A 97 -1.09 5.96 3.94
C SER A 97 -0.17 7.05 3.36
N VAL A 98 0.45 6.83 2.19
CA VAL A 98 1.36 7.78 1.54
C VAL A 98 0.67 9.11 1.29
N GLY A 99 1.36 10.21 1.58
CA GLY A 99 0.82 11.57 1.50
C GLY A 99 0.16 12.07 2.79
N THR A 100 -0.20 11.19 3.72
CA THR A 100 -0.77 11.60 5.02
C THR A 100 0.21 12.49 5.79
N LYS A 101 -0.26 13.57 6.41
CA LYS A 101 0.58 14.54 7.14
C LYS A 101 1.34 13.88 8.30
N TYR A 102 2.58 14.33 8.51
CA TYR A 102 3.34 13.98 9.70
C TYR A 102 2.84 14.79 10.90
N LYS A 103 2.56 14.12 12.02
CA LYS A 103 2.25 14.75 13.29
C LYS A 103 2.75 13.88 14.44
N LEU A 104 3.67 14.43 15.24
CA LEU A 104 4.18 13.76 16.44
C LEU A 104 3.02 13.39 17.37
N GLY A 105 3.02 12.17 17.89
CA GLY A 105 1.94 11.68 18.75
C GLY A 105 0.74 11.10 18.00
N ALA A 106 0.57 11.38 16.71
CA ALA A 106 -0.60 10.93 15.96
C ALA A 106 -0.46 9.51 15.37
N SER A 107 -1.59 8.81 15.26
CA SER A 107 -1.68 7.42 14.79
C SER A 107 -2.96 7.14 13.98
N LYS A 108 -3.56 8.17 13.34
CA LYS A 108 -4.85 8.05 12.64
C LYS A 108 -4.83 8.78 11.29
N PRO A 109 -5.35 8.17 10.21
CA PRO A 109 -5.55 8.85 8.94
C PRO A 109 -6.56 10.00 9.15
N GLY A 110 -6.26 11.19 8.62
CA GLY A 110 -7.03 12.43 8.87
C GLY A 110 -6.42 13.36 9.93
N VAL A 111 -5.85 12.82 11.01
CA VAL A 111 -5.09 13.63 11.99
C VAL A 111 -3.62 13.73 11.58
N GLY A 112 -3.06 12.62 11.10
CA GLY A 112 -1.66 12.46 10.75
C GLY A 112 -1.02 11.25 11.41
N PHE A 113 0.24 11.01 11.06
CA PHE A 113 1.04 9.94 11.64
C PHE A 113 2.40 10.47 12.09
N ASP A 114 2.94 9.91 13.18
CA ASP A 114 4.39 9.83 13.33
C ASP A 114 4.90 8.44 12.92
N CYS A 115 6.22 8.24 12.99
CA CYS A 115 6.83 7.03 12.46
C CYS A 115 6.28 5.76 13.10
N SER A 116 6.19 5.73 14.43
CA SER A 116 5.70 4.58 15.19
C SER A 116 4.18 4.48 15.22
N GLY A 117 3.48 5.61 15.10
CA GLY A 117 2.03 5.68 14.94
C GLY A 117 1.56 5.14 13.60
N LEU A 118 2.32 5.36 12.52
CA LEU A 118 2.08 4.74 11.22
C LEU A 118 2.20 3.22 11.30
N VAL A 119 3.29 2.71 11.90
CA VAL A 119 3.50 1.25 12.06
C VAL A 119 2.36 0.64 12.88
N ARG A 120 1.97 1.26 14.00
CA ARG A 120 0.84 0.78 14.81
C ARG A 120 -0.48 0.80 14.06
N TYR A 121 -0.74 1.82 13.25
CA TYR A 121 -1.95 1.89 12.44
C TYR A 121 -2.00 0.78 11.38
N VAL A 122 -0.89 0.56 10.66
CA VAL A 122 -0.82 -0.47 9.62
C VAL A 122 -0.97 -1.86 10.25
N MET A 123 -0.19 -2.16 11.29
CA MET A 123 -0.20 -3.46 11.96
C MET A 123 -1.50 -3.72 12.74
N GLY A 124 -2.19 -2.67 13.18
CA GLY A 124 -3.52 -2.79 13.77
C GLY A 124 -4.60 -3.32 12.82
N ALA A 125 -4.36 -3.36 11.51
CA ALA A 125 -5.26 -4.07 10.57
C ALA A 125 -5.17 -5.60 10.68
N LEU A 126 -4.12 -6.11 11.35
CA LEU A 126 -3.94 -7.51 11.69
C LEU A 126 -4.23 -7.78 13.18
N ASP A 127 -4.98 -6.87 13.83
CA ASP A 127 -5.24 -6.88 15.27
C ASP A 127 -3.99 -6.92 16.17
N MET A 128 -2.82 -6.54 15.63
CA MET A 128 -1.58 -6.47 16.40
C MET A 128 -1.49 -5.17 17.20
N VAL A 129 -1.43 -5.30 18.52
CA VAL A 129 -1.23 -4.18 19.43
C VAL A 129 0.26 -3.93 19.63
N LEU A 130 0.79 -2.91 18.94
CA LEU A 130 2.18 -2.52 19.09
C LEU A 130 2.40 -1.43 20.13
N PRO A 131 3.57 -1.44 20.82
CA PRO A 131 4.00 -0.35 21.67
C PRO A 131 4.00 1.00 20.94
N ARG A 132 3.83 2.09 21.69
CA ARG A 132 3.68 3.41 21.09
C ARG A 132 4.97 3.95 20.46
N THR A 133 6.14 3.59 20.97
CA THR A 133 7.41 4.23 20.60
C THR A 133 8.23 3.34 19.67
N ALA A 134 9.01 3.98 18.78
CA ALA A 134 9.96 3.31 17.89
C ALA A 134 10.94 2.40 18.66
N GLN A 135 11.41 2.85 19.83
CA GLN A 135 12.33 2.12 20.69
C GLN A 135 11.74 0.83 21.28
N SER A 136 10.45 0.82 21.59
CA SER A 136 9.79 -0.38 22.09
C SER A 136 9.39 -1.30 20.94
N GLN A 137 8.94 -0.74 19.82
CA GLN A 137 8.66 -1.52 18.59
C GLN A 137 9.90 -2.25 18.07
N SER A 138 11.09 -1.67 18.24
CA SER A 138 12.36 -2.31 17.86
C SER A 138 12.75 -3.50 18.74
N LYS A 139 11.92 -3.91 19.71
CA LYS A 139 12.14 -5.08 20.58
C LYS A 139 11.07 -6.15 20.41
N VAL A 140 10.06 -5.90 19.56
CA VAL A 140 8.95 -6.82 19.30
C VAL A 140 9.30 -7.67 18.08
N GLY A 141 8.78 -8.91 18.04
CA GLY A 141 8.92 -9.82 16.91
C GLY A 141 10.34 -10.38 16.72
N THR A 142 10.52 -11.06 15.60
CA THR A 142 11.77 -11.77 15.28
C THR A 142 12.81 -10.81 14.73
N GLU A 143 14.06 -10.93 15.18
CA GLU A 143 15.17 -10.21 14.58
C GLU A 143 15.51 -10.80 13.21
N VAL A 144 15.64 -9.96 12.20
CA VAL A 144 16.10 -10.35 10.87
C VAL A 144 17.48 -9.73 10.62
N PRO A 145 18.40 -10.44 9.95
CA PRO A 145 19.68 -9.87 9.55
C PRO A 145 19.51 -8.56 8.79
N LYS A 146 20.45 -7.63 8.98
CA LYS A 146 20.46 -6.32 8.31
C LYS A 146 20.98 -6.44 6.88
N ASP A 147 20.31 -7.27 6.10
CA ASP A 147 20.61 -7.52 4.71
C ASP A 147 19.35 -7.28 3.89
N VAL A 148 19.47 -6.49 2.83
CA VAL A 148 18.37 -6.22 1.89
C VAL A 148 17.84 -7.51 1.28
N ALA A 149 18.71 -8.51 1.07
CA ALA A 149 18.30 -9.82 0.55
C ALA A 149 17.46 -10.64 1.55
N ALA A 150 17.55 -10.36 2.85
CA ALA A 150 16.78 -11.04 3.89
C ALA A 150 15.43 -10.37 4.20
N LEU A 151 15.22 -9.15 3.69
CA LEU A 151 14.01 -8.37 3.92
C LEU A 151 12.81 -8.96 3.18
N GLN A 152 11.69 -9.01 3.88
CA GLN A 152 10.39 -9.37 3.32
C GLN A 152 9.42 -8.19 3.46
N PRO A 153 8.54 -7.96 2.47
CA PRO A 153 7.56 -6.87 2.56
C PRO A 153 6.75 -6.97 3.86
N GLY A 154 6.57 -5.85 4.55
CA GLY A 154 5.96 -5.80 5.89
C GLY A 154 6.96 -5.88 7.06
N ASP A 155 8.23 -6.17 6.81
CA ASP A 155 9.27 -6.04 7.84
C ASP A 155 9.41 -4.58 8.33
N VAL A 156 9.66 -4.40 9.62
CA VAL A 156 9.85 -3.08 10.22
C VAL A 156 11.34 -2.79 10.35
N LEU A 157 11.78 -1.76 9.63
CA LEU A 157 13.15 -1.25 9.66
C LEU A 157 13.29 -0.25 10.81
N THR A 158 14.37 -0.37 11.57
CA THR A 158 14.64 0.46 12.75
C THR A 158 15.88 1.32 12.52
N PHE A 159 15.77 2.61 12.85
CA PHE A 159 16.83 3.59 12.60
C PHE A 159 17.16 4.38 13.86
N GLY A 160 18.43 4.72 14.06
CA GLY A 160 18.89 5.45 15.23
C GLY A 160 20.40 5.57 15.33
N ARG A 161 20.89 5.79 16.55
CA ARG A 161 22.33 5.96 16.84
C ARG A 161 22.69 5.23 18.13
N GLY A 162 23.71 4.36 18.06
CA GLY A 162 24.08 3.49 19.17
C GLY A 162 22.92 2.58 19.58
N LYS A 163 22.62 2.50 20.87
CA LYS A 163 21.51 1.68 21.40
C LYS A 163 20.12 2.33 21.25
N ARG A 164 20.05 3.61 20.85
CA ARG A 164 18.81 4.39 20.80
C ARG A 164 18.21 4.35 19.40
N ILE A 165 16.96 3.91 19.30
CA ILE A 165 16.14 3.93 18.08
C ILE A 165 15.26 5.17 18.11
N SER A 166 15.36 5.99 17.07
CA SER A 166 14.61 7.25 16.94
C SER A 166 13.57 7.22 15.82
N HIS A 167 13.64 6.26 14.91
CA HIS A 167 12.78 6.22 13.74
C HIS A 167 12.51 4.78 13.29
N VAL A 168 11.35 4.56 12.67
CA VAL A 168 10.93 3.27 12.10
C VAL A 168 10.27 3.46 10.74
N GLY A 169 10.33 2.44 9.91
CA GLY A 169 9.67 2.39 8.60
C GLY A 169 9.27 0.97 8.25
N ILE A 170 8.32 0.82 7.34
CA ILE A 170 7.81 -0.47 6.87
C ILE A 170 8.43 -0.76 5.51
N TYR A 171 9.12 -1.88 5.37
CA TYR A 171 9.65 -2.33 4.09
C TYR A 171 8.50 -2.76 3.16
N VAL A 172 8.55 -2.36 1.89
CA VAL A 172 7.47 -2.62 0.93
C VAL A 172 7.92 -3.38 -0.32
N GLY A 173 9.12 -3.95 -0.28
CA GLY A 173 9.75 -4.60 -1.44
C GLY A 173 10.62 -3.65 -2.25
N ASP A 174 11.32 -4.20 -3.25
CA ASP A 174 12.13 -3.48 -4.24
C ASP A 174 13.18 -2.52 -3.65
N GLY A 175 13.70 -2.84 -2.46
CA GLY A 175 14.63 -1.95 -1.77
C GLY A 175 13.99 -0.62 -1.36
N LYS A 176 12.69 -0.61 -1.05
CA LYS A 176 11.95 0.59 -0.65
C LYS A 176 11.24 0.40 0.68
N MET A 177 11.03 1.52 1.37
CA MET A 177 10.24 1.55 2.60
C MET A 177 9.28 2.73 2.61
N ILE A 178 8.21 2.58 3.39
CA ILE A 178 7.26 3.64 3.69
C ILE A 178 7.43 4.07 5.14
N HIS A 179 7.52 5.38 5.36
CA HIS A 179 7.67 5.95 6.69
C HIS A 179 7.05 7.35 6.78
N ALA A 180 6.63 7.73 7.98
CA ALA A 180 6.23 9.11 8.28
C ALA A 180 7.49 9.96 8.46
N SER A 181 7.85 10.75 7.45
CA SER A 181 9.08 11.54 7.44
C SER A 181 8.89 12.89 8.12
N THR A 182 9.70 13.15 9.14
CA THR A 182 9.76 14.47 9.81
C THR A 182 10.22 15.57 8.84
N SER A 183 11.21 15.29 7.99
CA SER A 183 11.78 16.29 7.08
C SER A 183 10.84 16.64 5.92
N LYS A 184 10.10 15.65 5.39
CA LYS A 184 9.10 15.88 4.34
C LYS A 184 7.71 16.20 4.88
N ARG A 185 7.54 16.18 6.21
CA ARG A 185 6.31 16.45 6.96
C ARG A 185 5.09 15.62 6.52
N ARG A 186 5.32 14.43 5.99
CA ARG A 186 4.30 13.50 5.51
C ARG A 186 4.82 12.07 5.41
N VAL A 187 3.91 11.12 5.22
CA VAL A 187 4.25 9.74 4.85
C VAL A 187 4.74 9.71 3.42
N ILE A 188 5.91 9.11 3.21
CA ILE A 188 6.57 8.99 1.90
C ILE A 188 7.08 7.58 1.69
N GLU A 189 7.25 7.20 0.43
CA GLU A 189 8.05 6.06 0.02
C GLU A 189 9.48 6.53 -0.28
N THR A 190 10.46 5.82 0.26
CA THR A 190 11.89 6.15 0.12
C THR A 190 12.67 4.89 -0.25
N SER A 191 13.61 5.01 -1.19
CA SER A 191 14.54 3.93 -1.52
C SER A 191 15.59 3.75 -0.42
N LEU A 192 15.95 2.49 -0.14
CA LEU A 192 16.98 2.06 0.79
C LEU A 192 18.38 2.04 0.16
N ASP A 193 18.64 2.94 -0.78
CA ASP A 193 19.94 3.03 -1.44
C ASP A 193 21.05 3.37 -0.42
N ARG A 194 22.24 2.80 -0.61
CA ARG A 194 23.38 3.00 0.32
C ARG A 194 23.83 4.46 0.43
N ARG A 195 23.43 5.33 -0.49
CA ARG A 195 23.80 6.76 -0.52
C ARG A 195 22.85 7.61 0.33
N SER A 196 21.68 7.10 0.68
CA SER A 196 20.73 7.77 1.57
C SER A 196 21.30 7.94 2.97
N SER A 197 21.25 9.17 3.50
CA SER A 197 21.72 9.49 4.85
C SER A 197 20.98 8.72 5.94
N LEU A 198 19.74 8.31 5.66
CA LEU A 198 18.91 7.53 6.57
C LEU A 198 19.39 6.07 6.70
N ILE A 199 19.96 5.49 5.63
CA ILE A 199 20.55 4.15 5.66
C ILE A 199 21.78 4.09 6.57
N ARG A 200 22.54 5.18 6.70
CA ARG A 200 23.67 5.26 7.63
C ARG A 200 23.26 5.06 9.09
N GLN A 201 21.99 5.30 9.41
CA GLN A 201 21.41 5.13 10.74
C GLN A 201 20.60 3.83 10.87
N TRP A 202 20.63 2.93 9.87
CA TRP A 202 19.91 1.67 9.94
C TRP A 202 20.50 0.78 11.02
N GLN A 203 19.71 0.45 12.05
CA GLN A 203 20.15 -0.28 13.23
C GLN A 203 19.71 -1.74 13.24
N GLY A 204 18.58 -2.08 12.64
CA GLY A 204 18.03 -3.44 12.70
C GLY A 204 16.71 -3.61 11.95
N VAL A 205 16.21 -4.84 11.94
CA VAL A 205 14.97 -5.25 11.28
C VAL A 205 14.15 -6.12 12.22
N ARG A 206 12.84 -5.90 12.27
CA ARG A 206 11.89 -6.72 13.02
C ARG A 206 10.81 -7.28 12.11
N ARG A 207 10.62 -8.59 12.15
CA ARG A 207 9.53 -9.29 11.45
C ARG A 207 8.42 -9.63 12.44
N TYR A 208 7.22 -9.15 12.14
CA TYR A 208 6.03 -9.43 12.97
C TYR A 208 5.18 -10.56 12.39
N VAL A 209 5.14 -10.70 11.06
CA VAL A 209 4.43 -11.77 10.37
C VAL A 209 5.46 -12.73 9.78
N ASP A 210 5.74 -13.80 10.50
CA ASP A 210 6.62 -14.86 10.03
C ASP A 210 5.80 -15.99 9.39
N GLY A 211 6.18 -16.37 8.17
CA GLY A 211 5.64 -17.54 7.48
C GLY A 211 6.48 -18.81 7.71
N SER A 212 7.51 -18.72 8.56
CA SER A 212 8.44 -19.82 8.79
C SER A 212 7.86 -20.89 9.72
N THR A 213 8.31 -22.12 9.47
CA THR A 213 8.07 -23.28 10.34
C THR A 213 8.65 -23.08 11.74
N LYS A 214 9.61 -22.17 11.92
CA LYS A 214 10.22 -21.89 13.23
C LYS A 214 9.21 -21.25 14.18
N ALA A 215 8.42 -20.29 13.71
CA ALA A 215 7.37 -19.68 14.54
C ALA A 215 6.31 -20.71 14.97
N PHE A 216 5.97 -21.66 14.08
CA PHE A 216 5.08 -22.77 14.38
C PHE A 216 5.72 -23.79 15.34
N SER A 217 6.99 -24.17 15.14
CA SER A 217 7.69 -25.10 16.03
C SER A 217 7.91 -24.48 17.41
N ASP A 218 8.27 -23.21 17.49
CA ASP A 218 8.41 -22.49 18.76
C ASP A 218 7.05 -22.44 19.49
N SER A 219 5.94 -22.29 18.75
CA SER A 219 4.58 -22.31 19.31
C SER A 219 4.16 -23.71 19.78
N ILE A 220 4.52 -24.77 19.05
CA ILE A 220 4.30 -26.16 19.47
C ILE A 220 5.14 -26.49 20.71
N LEU A 221 6.42 -26.08 20.72
CA LEU A 221 7.32 -26.33 21.84
C LEU A 221 6.85 -25.58 23.09
N ALA A 222 6.42 -24.32 22.95
CA ALA A 222 5.83 -23.55 24.04
C ALA A 222 4.53 -24.17 24.57
N PHE A 223 3.69 -24.71 23.68
CA PHE A 223 2.47 -25.44 24.08
C PHE A 223 2.80 -26.76 24.79
N ALA A 224 3.77 -27.53 24.28
CA ALA A 224 4.19 -28.79 24.87
C ALA A 224 4.82 -28.60 26.27
N ASP A 225 5.58 -27.52 26.48
CA ASP A 225 6.11 -27.14 27.78
C ASP A 225 5.02 -26.64 28.75
N SER A 226 3.90 -26.12 28.25
CA SER A 226 2.77 -25.69 29.07
C SER A 226 1.88 -26.84 29.58
N ILE A 227 2.10 -28.08 29.11
CA ILE A 227 1.32 -29.27 29.51
C ILE A 227 2.01 -30.06 30.63
N LYS A 228 3.25 -29.71 30.98
CA LYS A 228 3.98 -30.29 32.13
C LYS A 228 3.85 -29.41 33.36
#